data_AF-G7LP30-F1
#
_entry.id   AF-G7LP30-F1
#
_cell.length_a   1.000
_cell.length_b   1.000
_cell.length_c   1.000
_cell.angle_alpha   90.00
_cell.angle_beta   90.00
_cell.angle_gamma   90.00
#
_symmetry.space_group_name_H-M   'P 1'
#
loop_
_entity.id
_entity.type
_entity.pdbx_description
1 polymer ?
#
loop_
_entity_poly.entity_id
_entity_poly.type
_entity_poly.pdbx_seq_one_letter_code
_entity_poly.pdbx_strand_id
1 'polypeptide(L)'
;MARLTKRLTDTEIKAAKPQDADYTLHDGDGLQLLIKSSGRKVWQMRDYRPLTKKRAKLIFGPYPEVTLATPYSGPRPAGKRY
;
A
#
# COMPACT_ATOMS: atom_id res chain seq x y z
N MET A 1 -18.82 -6.98 6.64
CA MET A 1 -17.79 -7.68 7.42
C MET A 1 -16.46 -6.99 7.20
N ALA A 2 -15.77 -6.57 8.27
CA ALA A 2 -14.45 -5.94 8.16
C ALA A 2 -13.44 -7.00 7.67
N ARG A 3 -12.81 -6.74 6.52
CA ARG A 3 -11.79 -7.64 5.97
C ARG A 3 -10.55 -7.47 6.85
N LEU A 4 -10.24 -8.46 7.70
CA LEU A 4 -8.96 -8.53 8.42
C LEU A 4 -7.86 -8.67 7.36
N THR A 5 -7.34 -7.53 6.91
CA THR A 5 -6.26 -7.50 5.92
C THR A 5 -4.97 -7.59 6.72
N LYS A 6 -4.25 -8.71 6.56
CA LYS A 6 -2.93 -8.87 7.17
C LYS A 6 -2.01 -7.81 6.59
N ARG A 7 -1.42 -6.99 7.45
CA ARG A 7 -0.42 -5.98 7.04
C ARG A 7 0.79 -6.69 6.46
N LEU A 8 1.28 -6.20 5.33
CA LEU A 8 2.53 -6.59 4.72
C LEU A 8 3.70 -6.13 5.58
N THR A 9 4.59 -7.08 5.82
CA THR A 9 5.87 -6.83 6.44
C THR A 9 6.97 -6.72 5.39
N ASP A 10 8.05 -6.01 5.69
CA ASP A 10 9.22 -5.91 4.79
C ASP A 10 9.76 -7.31 4.41
N THR A 11 9.70 -8.27 5.35
CA THR A 11 10.08 -9.67 5.10
C THR A 11 9.20 -10.32 4.03
N GLU A 12 7.87 -10.15 4.10
CA GLU A 12 6.94 -10.69 3.10
C GLU A 12 7.17 -10.03 1.74
N ILE A 13 7.43 -8.73 1.71
CA ILE A 13 7.71 -7.99 0.48
C ILE A 13 9.02 -8.45 -0.16
N LYS A 14 10.07 -8.67 0.64
CA LYS A 14 11.35 -9.21 0.17
C LYS A 14 11.20 -10.63 -0.35
N ALA A 15 10.46 -11.47 0.36
CA ALA A 15 10.19 -12.85 -0.02
C ALA A 15 9.32 -12.99 -1.28
N ALA A 16 8.53 -11.96 -1.60
CA ALA A 16 7.66 -11.97 -2.76
C ALA A 16 8.46 -11.94 -4.07
N LYS A 17 8.36 -13.02 -4.83
CA LYS A 17 9.04 -13.19 -6.13
C LYS A 17 8.10 -12.83 -7.29
N PRO A 18 8.61 -12.29 -8.40
CA PRO A 18 7.82 -12.16 -9.61
C PRO A 18 7.26 -13.53 -10.04
N GLN A 19 6.03 -13.52 -10.55
CA GLN A 19 5.36 -14.68 -11.14
C GLN A 19 5.13 -14.41 -12.63
N ASP A 20 4.62 -15.38 -13.38
CA ASP A 20 4.30 -15.23 -14.81
C ASP A 20 3.31 -14.08 -15.09
N ALA A 21 2.46 -13.75 -14.10
CA ALA A 21 1.51 -12.65 -14.16
C ALA A 21 1.72 -11.62 -13.05
N ASP A 22 1.35 -10.37 -13.35
CA ASP A 22 1.33 -9.28 -12.39
C ASP A 22 0.32 -9.56 -11.27
N TYR A 23 0.77 -9.50 -10.01
CA TYR A 23 -0.09 -9.72 -8.84
C TYR A 23 0.06 -8.61 -7.80
N THR A 24 -0.94 -8.48 -6.94
CA THR A 24 -0.98 -7.43 -5.91
C THR A 24 -1.01 -8.03 -4.51
N LEU A 25 -0.11 -7.56 -3.66
CA LEU A 25 -0.14 -7.83 -2.22
C LEU A 25 -0.89 -6.69 -1.53
N HIS A 26 -1.83 -6.99 -0.64
CA HIS A 26 -2.62 -5.98 0.05
C HIS A 26 -2.09 -5.76 1.46
N ASP A 27 -1.82 -4.50 1.82
CA ASP A 27 -1.34 -4.11 3.17
C ASP A 27 -2.49 -3.69 4.11
N GLY A 28 -3.69 -3.47 3.57
CA GLY A 28 -4.82 -2.90 4.31
C GLY A 28 -4.98 -1.41 4.03
N ASP A 29 -6.09 -0.84 4.49
CA ASP A 29 -6.42 0.60 4.32
C ASP A 29 -6.34 1.13 2.87
N GLY A 30 -6.46 0.24 1.88
CA GLY A 30 -6.36 0.57 0.46
C GLY A 30 -4.93 0.55 -0.10
N LEU A 31 -3.90 0.37 0.73
CA LEU A 31 -2.51 0.20 0.30
C LEU A 31 -2.26 -1.21 -0.22
N GLN A 32 -1.51 -1.29 -1.33
CA GLN A 32 -1.16 -2.54 -1.97
C GLN A 32 0.17 -2.41 -2.73
N LEU A 33 0.93 -3.49 -2.83
CA LEU A 33 2.16 -3.59 -3.60
C LEU A 33 1.89 -4.37 -4.87
N LEU A 34 2.09 -3.75 -6.03
CA LEU A 34 2.07 -4.42 -7.32
C LEU A 34 3.42 -5.08 -7.60
N ILE A 35 3.42 -6.37 -7.82
CA ILE A 35 4.59 -7.14 -8.23
C ILE A 35 4.40 -7.50 -9.69
N LYS A 36 5.22 -6.91 -10.55
CA LYS A 36 5.20 -7.17 -11.98
C LYS A 36 5.96 -8.44 -12.30
N SER A 37 5.57 -9.14 -13.36
CA SER A 37 6.31 -10.30 -13.87
C SER A 37 7.75 -9.96 -14.25
N SER A 38 8.04 -8.70 -14.58
CA SER A 38 9.39 -8.18 -14.82
C SER A 38 10.28 -8.06 -13.58
N GLY A 39 9.78 -8.40 -12.38
CA GLY A 39 10.51 -8.26 -11.12
C GLY A 39 10.40 -6.88 -10.47
N ARG A 40 9.78 -5.91 -11.13
CA ARG A 40 9.52 -4.59 -10.55
C ARG A 40 8.42 -4.65 -9.50
N LYS A 41 8.63 -3.98 -8.37
CA LYS A 41 7.67 -3.88 -7.28
C LYS A 41 7.27 -2.41 -7.13
N VAL A 42 5.99 -2.11 -7.11
CA VAL A 42 5.47 -0.73 -7.12
C VAL A 42 4.38 -0.56 -6.09
N TRP A 43 4.54 0.42 -5.20
CA TRP A 43 3.53 0.78 -4.22
C TRP A 43 2.39 1.54 -4.87
N GLN A 44 1.16 1.13 -4.57
CA GLN A 44 -0.04 1.79 -5.07
C GLN A 44 -1.15 1.82 -3.99
N MET A 45 -1.89 2.91 -3.90
CA MET A 45 -3.09 3.03 -3.08
C MET A 45 -4.33 3.00 -3.96
N ARG A 46 -5.35 2.29 -3.50
CA ARG A 46 -6.68 2.37 -4.08
C ARG A 46 -7.46 3.44 -3.34
N ASP A 47 -7.39 4.65 -3.83
CA ASP A 47 -8.16 5.77 -3.30
C ASP A 47 -9.59 5.72 -3.81
N TYR A 48 -10.53 5.67 -2.89
CA TYR A 48 -11.92 5.99 -3.17
C TYR A 48 -12.10 7.47 -2.85
N ARG A 49 -12.13 8.33 -3.87
CA ARG A 49 -12.42 9.76 -3.66
C ARG A 49 -13.94 9.91 -3.50
N PRO A 50 -14.46 10.13 -2.27
CA PRO A 50 -15.90 10.19 -2.04
C PRO A 50 -16.54 11.38 -2.78
N LEU A 51 -15.79 12.47 -2.94
CA LEU A 51 -16.25 13.70 -3.61
C LEU A 51 -16.42 13.55 -5.13
N THR A 52 -15.57 12.77 -5.80
CA THR A 52 -15.60 12.64 -7.26
C THR A 52 -16.15 11.30 -7.75
N LYS A 53 -16.46 10.36 -6.84
CA LYS A 53 -16.87 8.96 -7.12
C LYS A 53 -15.96 8.21 -8.11
N LYS A 54 -14.76 8.73 -8.39
CA LYS A 54 -13.78 8.13 -9.28
C LYS A 54 -12.87 7.22 -8.48
N ARG A 55 -12.62 6.02 -9.01
CA ARG A 55 -11.57 5.14 -8.50
C ARG A 55 -10.23 5.68 -9.00
N ALA A 56 -9.44 6.24 -8.10
CA ALA A 56 -8.08 6.67 -8.42
C ALA A 56 -7.11 5.62 -7.89
N LYS A 57 -6.11 5.28 -8.71
CA LYS A 57 -4.95 4.51 -8.26
C LYS A 57 -3.83 5.51 -8.06
N LEU A 58 -3.43 5.72 -6.81
CA LEU A 58 -2.25 6.51 -6.48
C LEU A 58 -1.03 5.58 -6.57
N ILE A 59 0.03 6.00 -7.24
CA ILE A 59 1.29 5.25 -7.29
C ILE A 59 2.29 6.03 -6.46
N PHE A 60 2.90 5.39 -5.46
CA PHE A 60 3.90 6.04 -4.60
C PHE A 60 5.30 5.93 -5.17
N GLY A 61 5.63 4.79 -5.81
CA GLY A 61 6.94 4.56 -6.41
C GLY A 61 7.40 3.11 -6.32
N PRO A 62 8.59 2.80 -6.84
CA PRO A 62 9.15 1.46 -6.82
C PRO A 62 9.71 1.09 -5.44
N TYR A 63 9.58 -0.17 -5.05
CA TYR A 63 10.33 -0.74 -3.93
C TYR A 63 11.69 -1.27 -4.44
N PRO A 64 12.82 -1.10 -3.71
CA PRO A 64 12.93 -0.64 -2.32
C PRO A 64 13.13 0.87 -2.13
N GLU A 65 13.15 1.67 -3.20
CA GLU A 65 13.34 3.13 -3.12
C GLU A 65 12.28 3.80 -2.24
N VAL A 66 11.03 3.35 -2.36
CA VAL A 66 9.93 3.67 -1.45
C VAL A 66 9.72 2.49 -0.50
N THR A 67 10.14 2.67 0.75
CA THR A 67 9.91 1.69 1.82
C THR A 67 8.60 1.98 2.56
N LEU A 68 8.04 0.97 3.23
CA LEU A 68 6.91 1.15 4.16
C LEU A 68 7.25 2.08 5.35
N ALA A 69 8.55 2.31 5.59
CA ALA A 69 9.03 3.05 6.74
C ALA A 69 9.09 4.55 6.45
N THR A 70 7.92 5.19 6.42
CA THR A 70 7.79 6.49 7.08
C THR A 70 6.38 6.64 7.63
N PRO A 71 6.11 6.18 8.87
CA PRO A 71 5.08 6.83 9.64
C PRO A 71 5.50 8.30 9.74
N TYR A 72 4.76 9.20 9.12
CA TYR A 72 4.91 10.64 9.34
C TYR A 72 4.87 10.84 10.87
N SER A 73 6.02 11.04 11.51
CA SER A 73 6.17 11.32 12.94
C SER A 73 5.80 12.78 13.23
N GLY A 74 4.84 13.33 12.48
CA GLY A 74 4.16 14.54 12.87
C GLY A 74 3.39 14.27 14.17
N PRO A 75 3.37 15.21 15.11
CA PRO A 75 2.64 15.02 16.37
C PRO A 75 1.19 14.64 16.05
N ARG A 76 0.76 13.46 16.51
CA ARG A 76 -0.66 13.11 16.48
C ARG A 76 -1.39 14.24 17.23
N PRO A 77 -2.37 14.93 16.64
CA PRO A 77 -3.16 15.89 17.40
C PRO A 77 -3.83 15.11 18.52
N ALA A 78 -3.37 15.38 19.75
CA ALA A 78 -3.97 14.87 20.96
C ALA A 78 -5.47 15.22 20.92
N GLY A 79 -6.29 14.22 21.18
CA GLY A 79 -7.73 14.35 21.08
C GLY A 79 -8.25 15.59 21.80
N LYS A 80 -9.02 16.40 21.08
CA LYS A 80 -10.13 17.12 21.69
C LYS A 80 -11.40 16.58 21.06
N ARG A 81 -12.04 15.69 21.80
CA ARG A 81 -13.48 15.45 21.69
C ARG A 81 -14.14 16.76 22.14
N TYR A 82 -14.85 17.41 21.22
CA TYR A 82 -15.98 18.26 21.56
C TYR A 82 -17.24 17.44 21.29
#